data_AF-A0A1Q8ZEI3-F1
#
_entry.id   AF-A0A1Q8ZEI3-F1
#
_cell.length_a   1.000
_cell.length_b   1.000
_cell.length_c   1.000
_cell.angle_alpha   90.00
_cell.angle_beta   90.00
_cell.angle_gamma   90.00
#
_symmetry.space_group_name_H-M   'P 1'
#
loop_
_entity.id
_entity.type
_entity.pdbx_description
1 polymer ?
#
loop_
_entity_poly.entity_id
_entity_poly.type
_entity_poly.pdbx_seq_one_letter_code
_entity_poly.pdbx_strand_id
1 'polypeptide(L)'
;MPYSFEEKGADRSIYTRYLVEGIATGAADEDGDGIITVDELHRYAGRKVKETSPVMSPTLITLKDEGFRIRIARSPQDDPKLKYRKEAERRATAAEFTIPAKRLLMALRTELGLLEAEAEAIEAEVLKPHREYQRKQQEYQEILRQCLEREPSLSSRTIDDLRDYRAHLRLKPEDVAAIERVALDNDLEGYAESLERQSKQEQQQQEETRRRQRYEQEFSRALAAGYPLDTFVREGLK
;
A
#
# COMPACT_ATOMS: atom_id res chain seq x y z
N MET A 1 8.05 -15.94 -2.51
CA MET A 1 8.38 -14.69 -3.23
C MET A 1 7.06 -14.07 -3.67
N PRO A 2 6.58 -12.96 -3.08
CA PRO A 2 5.38 -12.32 -3.59
C PRO A 2 5.77 -11.50 -4.83
N TYR A 3 5.32 -11.97 -6.00
CA TYR A 3 5.53 -11.30 -7.28
C TYR A 3 4.77 -9.96 -7.32
N SER A 4 5.40 -8.94 -7.92
CA SER A 4 4.73 -7.71 -8.35
C SER A 4 3.76 -8.03 -9.48
N PHE A 5 2.52 -8.40 -9.15
CA PHE A 5 1.52 -8.64 -10.18
C PHE A 5 1.05 -7.32 -10.79
N GLU A 6 1.30 -7.16 -12.09
CA GLU A 6 0.72 -6.17 -12.99
C GLU A 6 -0.82 -6.16 -12.85
N GLU A 7 -1.43 -4.96 -12.74
CA GLU A 7 -2.85 -4.82 -13.02
C GLU A 7 -3.03 -4.98 -14.54
N LYS A 8 -3.90 -5.89 -14.99
CA LYS A 8 -4.23 -6.02 -16.41
C LYS A 8 -4.69 -4.66 -16.95
N GLY A 9 -3.89 -4.06 -17.84
CA GLY A 9 -4.16 -2.77 -18.47
C GLY A 9 -3.30 -1.59 -17.97
N ALA A 10 -2.41 -1.81 -16.99
CA ALA A 10 -1.42 -0.81 -16.59
C ALA A 10 -0.03 -1.17 -17.15
N ASP A 11 0.63 -0.24 -17.84
CA ASP A 11 2.00 -0.41 -18.38
C ASP A 11 3.07 -0.69 -17.30
N ARG A 12 2.73 -0.54 -16.01
CA ARG A 12 3.66 -0.63 -14.87
C ARG A 12 3.01 -1.29 -13.66
N SER A 13 3.80 -1.98 -12.85
CA SER A 13 3.35 -2.46 -11.54
C SER A 13 2.90 -1.28 -10.65
N ILE A 14 1.92 -1.51 -9.76
CA ILE A 14 1.39 -0.47 -8.85
C ILE A 14 2.53 0.15 -8.03
N TYR A 15 3.47 -0.66 -7.57
CA TYR A 15 4.63 -0.18 -6.82
C TYR A 15 5.52 0.74 -7.68
N THR A 16 5.89 0.31 -8.90
CA THR A 16 6.69 1.13 -9.83
C THR A 16 6.00 2.45 -10.19
N ARG A 17 4.67 2.43 -10.35
CA ARG A 17 3.87 3.64 -10.59
C ARG A 17 4.11 4.68 -9.48
N TYR A 18 4.01 4.26 -8.22
CA TYR A 18 4.19 5.16 -7.08
C TYR A 18 5.64 5.53 -6.78
N LEU A 19 6.62 4.70 -7.15
CA LEU A 19 8.03 5.11 -7.13
C LEU A 19 8.27 6.28 -8.10
N VAL A 20 7.75 6.17 -9.34
CA VAL A 20 7.91 7.23 -10.33
C VAL A 20 7.16 8.49 -9.91
N GLU A 21 5.94 8.36 -9.40
CA GLU A 21 5.14 9.49 -8.90
C GLU A 21 5.85 10.22 -7.75
N GLY A 22 6.38 9.49 -6.77
CA GLY A 22 7.06 10.07 -5.62
C GLY A 22 8.31 10.88 -6.01
N ILE A 23 9.08 10.38 -6.97
CA ILE A 23 10.24 11.10 -7.53
C ILE A 23 9.78 12.32 -8.34
N ALA A 24 8.84 12.12 -9.28
CA ALA A 24 8.45 13.16 -10.23
C ALA A 24 7.79 14.37 -9.55
N THR A 25 7.08 14.13 -8.45
CA THR A 25 6.29 15.17 -7.76
C THR A 25 7.01 15.77 -6.56
N GLY A 26 8.07 15.11 -6.06
CA GLY A 26 8.70 15.50 -4.80
C GLY A 26 7.98 14.97 -3.55
N ALA A 27 6.82 14.32 -3.70
CA ALA A 27 5.96 13.91 -2.58
C ALA A 27 6.58 12.83 -1.70
N ALA A 28 7.57 12.09 -2.23
CA ALA A 28 8.30 11.09 -1.47
C ALA A 28 9.26 11.67 -0.43
N ASP A 29 9.59 12.96 -0.47
CA ASP A 29 10.37 13.62 0.57
C ASP A 29 9.44 13.86 1.78
N GLU A 30 9.51 12.99 2.78
CA GLU A 30 8.58 12.97 3.91
C GLU A 30 9.04 13.91 5.03
N ASP A 31 10.35 14.06 5.22
CA ASP A 31 10.92 14.89 6.29
C ASP A 31 11.12 16.37 5.92
N GLY A 32 11.00 16.71 4.63
CA GLY A 32 11.10 18.08 4.13
C GLY A 32 12.52 18.58 3.94
N ASP A 33 13.54 17.72 3.96
CA ASP A 33 14.95 18.13 3.86
C ASP A 33 15.40 18.53 2.43
N GLY A 34 14.51 18.31 1.45
CA GLY A 34 14.74 18.63 0.04
C GLY A 34 15.37 17.50 -0.77
N ILE A 35 15.53 16.31 -0.18
CA ILE A 35 16.13 15.15 -0.81
C ILE A 35 15.25 13.92 -0.59
N ILE A 36 15.05 13.16 -1.66
CA ILE A 36 14.35 11.88 -1.58
C ILE A 36 15.39 10.79 -1.42
N THR A 37 15.36 10.09 -0.29
CA THR A 37 16.14 8.87 -0.05
C THR A 37 15.42 7.60 -0.52
N VAL A 38 16.16 6.49 -0.65
CA VAL A 38 15.58 5.18 -0.96
C VAL A 38 14.52 4.78 0.06
N ASP A 39 14.78 5.04 1.34
CA ASP A 39 13.85 4.72 2.42
C ASP A 39 12.54 5.49 2.30
N GLU A 40 12.60 6.80 2.13
CA GLU A 40 11.40 7.62 2.01
C GLU A 40 10.63 7.29 0.73
N LEU A 41 11.33 7.04 -0.37
CA LEU A 41 10.70 6.62 -1.61
C LEU A 41 9.98 5.28 -1.46
N HIS A 42 10.58 4.33 -0.74
CA HIS A 42 9.94 3.06 -0.42
C HIS A 42 8.73 3.24 0.50
N ARG A 43 8.85 4.07 1.55
CA ARG A 43 7.75 4.39 2.47
C ARG A 43 6.57 5.01 1.74
N TYR A 44 6.83 6.00 0.90
CA TYR A 44 5.84 6.66 0.05
C TYR A 44 5.10 5.64 -0.83
N ALA A 45 5.85 4.87 -1.62
CA ALA A 45 5.27 3.89 -2.53
C ALA A 45 4.53 2.77 -1.78
N GLY A 46 5.06 2.31 -0.65
CA GLY A 46 4.45 1.30 0.20
C GLY A 46 3.11 1.76 0.77
N ARG A 47 3.03 3.00 1.26
CA ARG A 47 1.78 3.61 1.73
C ARG A 47 0.74 3.69 0.62
N LYS A 48 1.10 4.23 -0.54
CA LYS A 48 0.19 4.32 -1.71
C LYS A 48 -0.28 2.94 -2.20
N VAL A 49 0.61 1.95 -2.26
CA VAL A 49 0.23 0.56 -2.58
C VAL A 49 -0.77 0.02 -1.57
N LYS A 50 -0.57 0.28 -0.28
CA LYS A 50 -1.49 -0.15 0.78
C LYS A 50 -2.85 0.54 0.69
N GLU A 51 -2.90 1.80 0.27
CA GLU A 51 -4.14 2.53 0.00
C GLU A 51 -4.91 1.94 -1.20
N THR A 52 -4.22 1.56 -2.29
CA THR A 52 -4.83 0.96 -3.50
C THR A 52 -5.18 -0.52 -3.33
N SER A 53 -4.36 -1.26 -2.59
CA SER A 53 -4.46 -2.71 -2.43
C SER A 53 -3.89 -3.10 -1.06
N PRO A 54 -4.74 -3.09 -0.01
CA PRO A 54 -4.30 -3.29 1.36
C PRO A 54 -3.68 -4.66 1.67
N VAL A 55 -3.88 -5.66 0.79
CA VAL A 55 -3.27 -7.00 0.89
C VAL A 55 -1.81 -7.03 0.42
N MET A 56 -1.34 -6.00 -0.30
CA MET A 56 0.05 -5.92 -0.73
C MET A 56 0.94 -5.28 0.34
N SER A 57 2.10 -5.90 0.58
CA SER A 57 3.13 -5.39 1.50
C SER A 57 4.50 -5.43 0.82
N PRO A 58 4.83 -4.39 0.02
CA PRO A 58 6.17 -4.24 -0.55
C PRO A 58 7.21 -4.23 0.58
N THR A 59 8.35 -4.89 0.35
CA THR A 59 9.48 -4.92 1.30
C THR A 59 10.73 -4.43 0.59
N LEU A 60 11.53 -3.61 1.27
CA LEU A 60 12.85 -3.19 0.84
C LEU A 60 13.91 -4.01 1.58
N ILE A 61 14.80 -4.65 0.83
CA ILE A 61 15.93 -5.42 1.37
C ILE A 61 17.19 -4.64 1.08
N THR A 62 17.96 -4.29 2.11
CA THR A 62 19.26 -3.64 1.98
C THR A 62 20.33 -4.46 2.69
N LEU A 63 21.57 -4.39 2.21
CA LEU A 63 22.72 -4.98 2.89
C LEU A 63 23.26 -3.93 3.88
N LYS A 64 23.32 -4.31 5.17
CA LYS A 64 23.96 -3.53 6.25
C LYS A 64 23.33 -2.17 6.59
N ASP A 65 22.04 -1.97 6.32
CA ASP A 65 21.26 -0.76 6.67
C ASP A 65 21.78 0.58 6.10
N GLU A 66 22.84 0.57 5.30
CA GLU A 66 23.38 1.77 4.64
C GLU A 66 22.58 2.13 3.38
N GLY A 67 21.94 1.12 2.75
CA GLY A 67 21.18 1.31 1.51
C GLY A 67 19.99 2.25 1.63
N PHE A 68 19.43 2.39 2.85
CA PHE A 68 18.30 3.29 3.14
C PHE A 68 18.65 4.77 2.94
N ARG A 69 19.92 5.14 3.15
CA ARG A 69 20.39 6.54 3.09
C ARG A 69 20.79 6.98 1.69
N ILE A 70 20.71 6.09 0.70
CA ILE A 70 21.05 6.43 -0.68
C ILE A 70 20.08 7.51 -1.16
N ARG A 71 20.64 8.64 -1.59
CA ARG A 71 19.90 9.77 -2.14
C ARG A 71 19.55 9.48 -3.60
N ILE A 72 18.26 9.56 -3.94
CA ILE A 72 17.74 9.26 -5.27
C ILE A 72 17.51 10.53 -6.09
N ALA A 73 16.90 11.54 -5.48
CA ALA A 73 16.52 12.77 -6.18
C ALA A 73 16.48 13.98 -5.24
N ARG A 74 16.43 15.19 -5.81
CA ARG A 74 16.08 16.41 -5.07
C ARG A 74 14.58 16.66 -5.17
N SER A 75 13.99 17.16 -4.09
CA SER A 75 12.58 17.53 -4.02
C SER A 75 12.42 19.06 -4.10
N PRO A 76 11.48 19.58 -4.91
CA PRO A 76 11.29 21.02 -5.08
C PRO A 76 10.47 21.61 -3.92
N GLN A 77 11.10 21.80 -2.75
CA GLN A 77 10.42 22.26 -1.53
C GLN A 77 9.76 23.65 -1.63
N ASP A 78 10.24 24.49 -2.55
CA ASP A 78 9.66 25.81 -2.81
C ASP A 78 8.45 25.77 -3.75
N ASP A 79 8.17 24.63 -4.39
CA ASP A 79 7.05 24.49 -5.31
C ASP A 79 5.71 24.53 -4.54
N PRO A 80 4.82 25.52 -4.82
CA PRO A 80 3.50 25.58 -4.22
C PRO A 80 2.68 24.31 -4.45
N LYS A 81 2.87 23.61 -5.58
CA LYS A 81 2.16 22.36 -5.90
C LYS A 81 2.55 21.23 -4.96
N LEU A 82 3.82 21.14 -4.58
CA LEU A 82 4.28 20.12 -3.62
C LEU A 82 3.69 20.37 -2.23
N LYS A 83 3.72 21.62 -1.75
CA LYS A 83 3.13 22.00 -0.46
C LYS A 83 1.64 21.66 -0.41
N TYR A 84 0.92 22.02 -1.47
CA TYR A 84 -0.49 21.69 -1.62
C TYR A 84 -0.74 20.18 -1.67
N ARG A 85 0.04 19.42 -2.45
CA ARG A 85 -0.05 17.96 -2.54
C ARG A 85 0.14 17.29 -1.20
N LYS A 86 1.18 17.62 -0.43
CA LYS A 86 1.43 17.03 0.89
C LYS A 86 0.23 17.22 1.83
N GLU A 87 -0.37 18.39 1.80
CA GLU A 87 -1.49 18.75 2.67
C GLU A 87 -2.83 18.13 2.20
N ALA A 88 -2.98 17.89 0.89
CA ALA A 88 -4.05 17.05 0.34
C ALA A 88 -3.87 15.57 0.71
N GLU A 89 -2.66 15.01 0.57
CA GLU A 89 -2.36 13.62 0.93
C GLU A 89 -2.63 13.34 2.41
N ARG A 90 -2.25 14.26 3.29
CA ARG A 90 -2.52 14.15 4.73
C ARG A 90 -4.02 14.04 5.04
N ARG A 91 -4.88 14.63 4.21
CA ARG A 91 -6.34 14.62 4.39
C ARG A 91 -7.06 13.54 3.60
N ALA A 92 -6.39 12.90 2.65
CA ALA A 92 -6.95 11.84 1.84
C ALA A 92 -7.03 10.55 2.66
N THR A 93 -8.11 10.40 3.42
CA THR A 93 -8.37 9.18 4.19
C THR A 93 -9.39 8.26 3.50
N ALA A 94 -10.12 8.79 2.52
CA ALA A 94 -11.16 8.10 1.76
C ALA A 94 -11.15 8.58 0.30
N ALA A 95 -12.08 8.07 -0.50
CA ALA A 95 -12.21 8.41 -1.93
C ALA A 95 -12.67 9.86 -2.20
N GLU A 96 -13.07 10.57 -1.13
CA GLU A 96 -13.49 11.97 -1.15
C GLU A 96 -12.94 12.72 0.06
N PHE A 97 -12.68 14.00 -0.11
CA PHE A 97 -12.37 14.89 1.01
C PHE A 97 -13.64 15.23 1.78
N THR A 98 -13.51 15.31 3.11
CA THR A 98 -14.58 15.85 3.94
C THR A 98 -14.84 17.33 3.61
N ILE A 99 -16.03 17.84 3.94
CA ILE A 99 -16.39 19.25 3.70
C ILE A 99 -15.36 20.21 4.34
N PRO A 100 -14.93 20.02 5.61
CA PRO A 100 -13.89 20.87 6.21
C PRO A 100 -12.54 20.74 5.51
N ALA A 101 -12.15 19.52 5.10
CA ALA A 101 -10.90 19.29 4.36
C ALA A 101 -10.89 20.04 3.03
N LYS A 102 -11.98 19.94 2.26
CA LYS A 102 -12.15 20.65 0.98
C LYS A 102 -12.07 22.17 1.18
N ARG A 103 -12.75 22.71 2.20
CA ARG A 103 -12.70 24.15 2.51
C ARG A 103 -11.31 24.64 2.85
N LEU A 104 -10.56 23.87 3.64
CA LEU A 104 -9.19 24.20 3.99
C LEU A 104 -8.27 24.15 2.76
N LEU A 105 -8.40 23.10 1.93
CA LEU A 105 -7.65 23.00 0.67
C LEU A 105 -7.96 24.18 -0.27
N MET A 106 -9.22 24.62 -0.38
CA MET A 106 -9.56 25.81 -1.17
C MET A 106 -8.87 27.09 -0.64
N ALA A 107 -8.80 27.26 0.68
CA ALA A 107 -8.09 28.38 1.29
C ALA A 107 -6.58 28.30 1.00
N LEU A 108 -5.98 27.14 1.20
CA LEU A 108 -4.56 26.89 0.95
C LEU A 108 -4.19 27.09 -0.53
N ARG A 109 -5.04 26.64 -1.46
CA ARG A 109 -4.87 26.91 -2.90
C ARG A 109 -4.73 28.40 -3.17
N THR A 110 -5.61 29.20 -2.56
CA THR A 110 -5.66 30.65 -2.75
C THR A 110 -4.43 31.32 -2.16
N GLU A 111 -3.99 30.89 -0.97
CA GLU A 111 -2.76 31.35 -0.32
C GLU A 111 -1.51 31.05 -1.16
N LEU A 112 -1.46 29.85 -1.75
CA LEU A 112 -0.36 29.38 -2.58
C LEU A 112 -0.41 29.90 -4.03
N GLY A 113 -1.46 30.64 -4.41
CA GLY A 113 -1.62 31.19 -5.76
C GLY A 113 -1.79 30.14 -6.86
N LEU A 114 -2.28 28.94 -6.52
CA LEU A 114 -2.44 27.83 -7.47
C LEU A 114 -3.70 28.00 -8.33
N LEU A 115 -3.61 27.60 -9.60
CA LEU A 115 -4.77 27.55 -10.48
C LEU A 115 -5.74 26.45 -10.02
N GLU A 116 -7.04 26.67 -10.28
CA GLU A 116 -8.08 25.69 -9.96
C GLU A 116 -7.83 24.33 -10.60
N ALA A 117 -7.55 24.31 -11.90
CA ALA A 117 -7.27 23.10 -12.64
C ALA A 117 -6.04 22.33 -12.10
N GLU A 118 -5.03 23.04 -11.60
CA GLU A 118 -3.83 22.41 -11.03
C GLU A 118 -4.14 21.76 -9.67
N ALA A 119 -4.90 22.46 -8.83
CA ALA A 119 -5.35 21.93 -7.55
C ALA A 119 -6.27 20.72 -7.72
N GLU A 120 -7.23 20.79 -8.65
CA GLU A 120 -8.11 19.68 -8.98
C GLU A 120 -7.36 18.46 -9.52
N ALA A 121 -6.34 18.67 -10.36
CA ALA A 121 -5.49 17.60 -10.84
C ALA A 121 -4.73 16.91 -9.68
N ILE A 122 -4.14 17.70 -8.77
CA ILE A 122 -3.45 17.17 -7.59
C ILE A 122 -4.43 16.40 -6.70
N GLU A 123 -5.59 16.98 -6.40
CA GLU A 123 -6.63 16.34 -5.60
C GLU A 123 -7.09 15.01 -6.22
N ALA A 124 -7.29 14.96 -7.54
CA ALA A 124 -7.69 13.76 -8.25
C ALA A 124 -6.62 12.67 -8.21
N GLU A 125 -5.35 13.02 -8.38
CA GLU A 125 -4.21 12.09 -8.24
C GLU A 125 -4.10 11.55 -6.81
N VAL A 126 -4.19 12.44 -5.82
CA VAL A 126 -4.10 12.07 -4.41
C VAL A 126 -5.21 11.11 -3.99
N LEU A 127 -6.44 11.32 -4.46
CA LEU A 127 -7.59 10.46 -4.15
C LEU A 127 -7.65 9.18 -5.01
N LYS A 128 -6.85 9.08 -6.07
CA LYS A 128 -6.86 7.94 -7.00
C LYS A 128 -6.71 6.57 -6.32
N PRO A 129 -5.76 6.35 -5.37
CA PRO A 129 -5.63 5.06 -4.67
C PRO A 129 -6.94 4.63 -3.98
N HIS A 130 -7.56 5.56 -3.26
CA HIS A 130 -8.79 5.32 -2.50
C HIS A 130 -9.98 5.07 -3.42
N ARG A 131 -10.09 5.82 -4.53
CA ARG A 131 -11.14 5.63 -5.54
C ARG A 131 -11.01 4.30 -6.26
N GLU A 132 -9.79 3.91 -6.61
CA GLU A 132 -9.51 2.59 -7.21
C GLU A 132 -9.94 1.46 -6.26
N TYR A 133 -9.65 1.59 -4.97
CA TYR A 133 -10.06 0.61 -3.97
C TYR A 133 -11.59 0.58 -3.77
N GLN A 134 -12.23 1.74 -3.64
CA GLN A 134 -13.69 1.84 -3.50
C GLN A 134 -14.43 1.25 -4.71
N ARG A 135 -13.93 1.47 -5.93
CA ARG A 135 -14.51 0.88 -7.14
C ARG A 135 -14.48 -0.65 -7.09
N LYS A 136 -13.37 -1.24 -6.64
CA LYS A 136 -13.24 -2.70 -6.48
C LYS A 136 -14.24 -3.22 -5.44
N GLN A 137 -14.44 -2.49 -4.33
CA GLN A 137 -15.46 -2.85 -3.33
C GLN A 137 -16.87 -2.81 -3.90
N GLN A 138 -17.22 -1.76 -4.67
CA GLN A 138 -18.52 -1.63 -5.31
C GLN A 138 -18.76 -2.74 -6.36
N GLU A 139 -17.74 -3.07 -7.15
CA GLU A 139 -17.79 -4.17 -8.12
C GLU A 139 -18.07 -5.51 -7.43
N TYR A 140 -17.36 -5.80 -6.34
CA TYR A 140 -17.61 -7.00 -5.54
C TYR A 140 -19.03 -7.04 -4.96
N GLN A 141 -19.50 -5.92 -4.41
CA GLN A 141 -20.84 -5.80 -3.83
C GLN A 141 -21.93 -6.05 -4.88
N GLU A 142 -21.74 -5.53 -6.10
CA GLU A 142 -22.69 -5.72 -7.18
C GLU A 142 -22.74 -7.17 -7.66
N ILE A 143 -21.58 -7.84 -7.79
CA ILE A 143 -21.52 -9.26 -8.13
C ILE A 143 -22.18 -10.12 -7.06
N LEU A 144 -21.92 -9.85 -5.79
CA LEU A 144 -22.57 -10.56 -4.68
C LEU A 144 -24.09 -10.38 -4.73
N ARG A 145 -24.58 -9.17 -5.00
CA ARG A 145 -26.02 -8.89 -5.18
C ARG A 145 -26.62 -9.71 -6.31
N GLN A 146 -25.97 -9.75 -7.48
CA GLN A 146 -26.43 -10.54 -8.62
C GLN A 146 -26.44 -12.05 -8.34
N CYS A 147 -25.47 -12.56 -7.58
CA CYS A 147 -25.46 -13.94 -7.12
C CYS A 147 -26.68 -14.25 -6.25
N LEU A 148 -26.97 -13.39 -5.27
CA LEU A 148 -28.13 -13.54 -4.38
C LEU A 148 -29.48 -13.43 -5.10
N GLU A 149 -29.58 -12.58 -6.11
CA GLU A 149 -30.79 -12.44 -6.93
C GLU A 149 -31.12 -13.73 -7.70
N ARG A 150 -30.10 -14.47 -8.13
CA ARG A 150 -30.25 -15.77 -8.80
C ARG A 150 -30.41 -16.93 -7.82
N GLU A 151 -29.66 -16.89 -6.74
CA GLU A 151 -29.52 -17.96 -5.77
C GLU A 151 -29.64 -17.37 -4.35
N PRO A 152 -30.87 -17.34 -3.77
CA PRO A 152 -31.10 -16.76 -2.44
C PRO A 152 -30.31 -17.45 -1.32
N SER A 153 -29.92 -18.71 -1.53
CA SER A 153 -29.04 -19.47 -0.65
C SER A 153 -27.85 -19.95 -1.46
N LEU A 154 -26.75 -19.21 -1.42
CA LEU A 154 -25.56 -19.45 -2.24
C LEU A 154 -25.03 -20.88 -2.06
N SER A 155 -24.76 -21.57 -3.18
CA SER A 155 -24.11 -22.88 -3.16
C SER A 155 -22.63 -22.78 -2.74
N SER A 156 -22.07 -23.88 -2.25
CA SER A 156 -20.63 -23.96 -1.94
C SER A 156 -19.74 -23.55 -3.11
N ARG A 157 -20.14 -23.90 -4.34
CA ARG A 157 -19.43 -23.51 -5.56
C ARG A 157 -19.48 -21.99 -5.78
N THR A 158 -20.64 -21.37 -5.63
CA THR A 158 -20.79 -19.91 -5.77
C THR A 158 -19.96 -19.18 -4.71
N ILE A 159 -19.90 -19.71 -3.48
CA ILE A 159 -19.07 -19.16 -2.39
C ILE A 159 -17.58 -19.26 -2.73
N ASP A 160 -17.11 -20.39 -3.26
CA ASP A 160 -15.73 -20.56 -3.70
C ASP A 160 -15.38 -19.59 -4.85
N ASP A 161 -16.26 -19.45 -5.85
CA ASP A 161 -16.08 -18.52 -6.97
C ASP A 161 -16.03 -17.05 -6.49
N LEU A 162 -16.88 -16.67 -5.53
CA LEU A 162 -16.87 -15.34 -4.91
C LEU A 162 -15.57 -15.08 -4.13
N ARG A 163 -15.04 -16.09 -3.43
CA ARG A 163 -13.75 -15.99 -2.74
C ARG A 163 -12.61 -15.77 -3.72
N ASP A 164 -12.58 -16.52 -4.81
CA ASP A 164 -11.56 -16.40 -5.84
C ASP A 164 -11.65 -15.03 -6.53
N TYR A 165 -12.86 -14.53 -6.76
CA TYR A 165 -13.10 -13.19 -7.31
C TYR A 165 -12.70 -12.08 -6.34
N ARG A 166 -12.97 -12.20 -5.03
CA ARG A 166 -12.46 -11.28 -4.00
C ARG A 166 -10.93 -11.22 -4.00
N ALA A 167 -10.29 -12.38 -4.06
CA ALA A 167 -8.83 -12.47 -4.13
C ALA A 167 -8.28 -11.83 -5.41
N HIS A 168 -8.98 -12.00 -6.55
CA HIS A 168 -8.66 -11.32 -7.80
C HIS A 168 -8.72 -9.79 -7.67
N LEU A 169 -9.76 -9.27 -7.00
CA LEU A 169 -9.91 -7.84 -6.72
C LEU A 169 -8.97 -7.32 -5.62
N ARG A 170 -8.25 -8.21 -4.92
CA ARG A 170 -7.31 -7.89 -3.83
C ARG A 170 -7.96 -7.08 -2.70
N LEU A 171 -9.22 -7.37 -2.43
CA LEU A 171 -9.97 -6.81 -1.32
C LEU A 171 -9.62 -7.55 -0.03
N LYS A 172 -9.53 -6.81 1.08
CA LYS A 172 -9.39 -7.41 2.40
C LYS A 172 -10.68 -8.08 2.83
N PRO A 173 -10.62 -9.29 3.44
CA PRO A 173 -11.79 -9.95 3.98
C PRO A 173 -12.57 -9.06 4.96
N GLU A 174 -11.87 -8.29 5.80
CA GLU A 174 -12.51 -7.43 6.80
C GLU A 174 -13.38 -6.33 6.17
N ASP A 175 -12.97 -5.82 5.01
CA ASP A 175 -13.63 -4.72 4.32
C ASP A 175 -14.92 -5.18 3.61
N VAL A 176 -15.05 -6.48 3.31
CA VAL A 176 -16.24 -7.07 2.69
C VAL A 176 -17.07 -7.91 3.66
N ALA A 177 -16.53 -8.24 4.84
CA ALA A 177 -17.18 -9.08 5.84
C ALA A 177 -18.53 -8.53 6.28
N ALA A 178 -18.70 -7.20 6.34
CA ALA A 178 -19.97 -6.58 6.68
C ALA A 178 -21.04 -6.80 5.59
N ILE A 179 -20.63 -6.81 4.31
CA ILE A 179 -21.50 -7.02 3.15
C ILE A 179 -21.86 -8.52 3.04
N GLU A 180 -20.88 -9.39 3.24
CA GLU A 180 -21.03 -10.85 3.19
C GLU A 180 -21.86 -11.39 4.36
N ARG A 181 -21.76 -10.80 5.57
CA ARG A 181 -22.57 -11.21 6.73
C ARG A 181 -24.07 -11.01 6.49
N VAL A 182 -24.45 -9.92 5.83
CA VAL A 182 -25.86 -9.64 5.50
C VAL A 182 -26.38 -10.62 4.43
N ALA A 183 -25.49 -11.15 3.60
CA ALA A 183 -25.80 -12.08 2.51
C ALA A 183 -25.86 -13.56 2.95
N LEU A 184 -25.06 -13.96 3.94
CA LEU A 184 -24.77 -15.37 4.28
C LEU A 184 -25.48 -15.87 5.54
N ASP A 185 -26.58 -15.24 5.96
CA ASP A 185 -27.27 -15.43 7.26
C ASP A 185 -27.56 -16.91 7.66
N ASN A 186 -27.47 -17.87 6.73
CA ASN A 186 -27.69 -19.31 6.97
C ASN A 186 -26.46 -20.23 6.86
N ASP A 187 -25.27 -19.75 6.46
CA ASP A 187 -24.03 -20.57 6.36
C ASP A 187 -22.81 -19.86 6.97
N LEU A 188 -23.08 -19.04 8.00
CA LEU A 188 -22.11 -18.24 8.74
C LEU A 188 -21.02 -19.09 9.39
N GLU A 189 -21.31 -20.33 9.75
CA GLU A 189 -20.40 -21.19 10.52
C GLU A 189 -19.26 -21.74 9.65
N GLY A 190 -19.56 -22.25 8.44
CA GLY A 190 -18.54 -22.67 7.48
C GLY A 190 -17.75 -21.51 6.88
N TYR A 191 -18.42 -20.36 6.70
CA TYR A 191 -17.78 -19.13 6.26
C TYR A 191 -16.84 -18.54 7.33
N ALA A 192 -17.25 -18.53 8.60
CA ALA A 192 -16.41 -18.08 9.70
C ALA A 192 -15.20 -19.01 9.94
N GLU A 193 -15.38 -20.33 9.85
CA GLU A 193 -14.27 -21.28 9.97
C GLU A 193 -13.20 -21.08 8.88
N SER A 194 -13.62 -20.79 7.65
CA SER A 194 -12.70 -20.58 6.54
C SER A 194 -11.98 -19.23 6.64
N LEU A 195 -12.64 -18.17 7.12
CA LEU A 195 -12.00 -16.90 7.51
C LEU A 195 -11.00 -17.07 8.66
N GLU A 196 -11.34 -17.86 9.68
CA GLU A 196 -10.42 -18.18 10.77
C GLU A 196 -9.18 -18.94 10.29
N ARG A 197 -9.34 -19.90 9.38
CA ARG A 197 -8.19 -20.61 8.80
C ARG A 197 -7.29 -19.67 8.00
N GLN A 198 -7.88 -18.75 7.23
CA GLN A 198 -7.13 -17.80 6.41
C GLN A 198 -6.38 -16.78 7.29
N SER A 199 -7.03 -16.20 8.30
CA SER A 199 -6.39 -15.30 9.27
C SER A 199 -5.31 -16.01 10.11
N LYS A 200 -5.51 -17.27 10.50
CA LYS A 200 -4.48 -18.09 11.16
C LYS A 200 -3.27 -18.32 10.25
N GLN A 201 -3.48 -18.58 8.95
CA GLN A 201 -2.39 -18.70 7.98
C GLN A 201 -1.63 -17.38 7.79
N GLU A 202 -2.33 -16.25 7.72
CA GLU A 202 -1.71 -14.93 7.65
C GLU A 202 -0.95 -14.59 8.93
N GLN A 203 -1.49 -14.92 10.11
CA GLN A 203 -0.78 -14.78 11.39
C GLN A 203 0.47 -15.66 11.44
N GLN A 204 0.39 -16.91 11.00
CA GLN A 204 1.56 -17.80 10.92
C GLN A 204 2.62 -17.25 9.97
N GLN A 205 2.23 -16.73 8.81
CA GLN A 205 3.17 -16.07 7.89
C GLN A 205 3.78 -14.81 8.50
N GLN A 206 3.00 -13.99 9.21
CA GLN A 206 3.52 -12.82 9.91
C GLN A 206 4.48 -13.21 11.05
N GLU A 207 4.17 -14.27 11.78
CA GLU A 207 4.98 -14.78 12.88
C GLU A 207 6.28 -15.42 12.38
N GLU A 208 6.22 -16.14 11.26
CA GLU A 208 7.40 -16.67 10.56
C GLU A 208 8.27 -15.53 10.02
N THR A 209 7.65 -14.46 9.50
CA THR A 209 8.35 -13.25 9.07
C THR A 209 9.01 -12.55 10.26
N ARG A 210 8.31 -12.39 11.39
CA ARG A 210 8.88 -11.86 12.64
C ARG A 210 10.02 -12.71 13.16
N ARG A 211 9.88 -14.04 13.08
CA ARG A 211 10.91 -14.99 13.49
C ARG A 211 12.16 -14.84 12.63
N ARG A 212 11.99 -14.68 11.30
CA ARG A 212 13.08 -14.40 10.38
C ARG A 212 13.76 -13.06 10.68
N GLN A 213 13.00 -12.01 10.94
CA GLN A 213 13.52 -10.70 11.37
C GLN A 213 14.32 -10.81 12.68
N ARG A 214 13.84 -11.63 13.63
CA ARG A 214 14.53 -11.87 14.91
C ARG A 214 15.86 -12.61 14.71
N TYR A 215 15.89 -13.63 13.84
CA TYR A 215 17.13 -14.31 13.45
C TYR A 215 18.11 -13.35 12.76
N GLU A 216 17.63 -12.47 11.88
CA GLU A 216 18.47 -11.47 11.22
C GLU A 216 19.06 -10.47 12.24
N GLN A 217 18.28 -10.04 13.24
CA GLN A 217 18.77 -9.19 14.33
C GLN A 217 19.82 -9.91 15.20
N GLU A 218 19.56 -11.15 15.61
CA GLU A 218 20.51 -11.94 16.42
C GLU A 218 21.81 -12.25 15.64
N PHE A 219 21.70 -12.57 14.35
CA PHE A 219 22.86 -12.80 13.48
C PHE A 219 23.68 -11.52 13.27
N SER A 220 23.03 -10.39 13.04
CA SER A 220 23.69 -9.08 12.93
C SER A 220 24.43 -8.71 14.24
N ARG A 221 23.83 -9.01 15.39
CA ARG A 221 24.46 -8.82 16.70
C ARG A 221 25.66 -9.74 16.91
N ALA A 222 25.62 -10.98 16.44
CA ALA A 222 26.74 -11.92 16.51
C ALA A 222 27.93 -11.51 15.62
N LEU A 223 27.66 -11.01 14.41
CA LEU A 223 28.69 -10.46 13.52
C LEU A 223 29.40 -9.25 14.15
N ALA A 224 28.65 -8.36 14.80
CA ALA A 224 29.20 -7.22 15.51
C ALA A 224 30.07 -7.60 16.73
N ALA A 225 29.86 -8.80 17.30
CA ALA A 225 30.57 -9.27 18.49
C ALA A 225 31.78 -10.18 18.19
N GLY A 226 31.90 -10.77 16.98
CA GLY A 226 32.82 -11.90 16.73
C GLY A 226 33.87 -11.74 15.63
N TYR A 227 33.85 -10.69 14.79
CA TYR A 227 34.77 -10.56 13.65
C TYR A 227 35.35 -9.15 13.46
N PRO A 228 36.38 -8.74 14.22
CA PRO A 228 37.31 -7.73 13.73
C PRO A 228 38.06 -8.34 12.53
N LEU A 229 37.90 -7.78 11.34
CA LEU A 229 38.58 -8.28 10.13
C LEU A 229 40.11 -8.16 10.32
N ASP A 230 40.75 -9.29 10.66
CA ASP A 230 42.20 -9.33 10.86
C ASP A 230 42.94 -9.28 9.51
N THR A 231 44.15 -8.73 9.57
CA THR A 231 45.00 -8.28 8.46
C THR A 231 45.28 -9.33 7.35
N PHE A 232 45.00 -10.61 7.59
CA PHE A 232 45.22 -11.71 6.65
C PHE A 232 44.35 -11.70 5.37
N VAL A 233 43.22 -10.96 5.35
CA VAL A 233 42.39 -10.86 4.12
C VAL A 233 43.00 -9.91 3.08
N ARG A 234 43.98 -9.06 3.46
CA ARG A 234 44.60 -8.10 2.52
C ARG A 234 45.64 -8.69 1.58
N GLU A 235 46.19 -9.87 1.85
CA GLU A 235 47.26 -10.46 1.01
C GLU A 235 46.78 -11.55 0.03
N GLY A 236 45.51 -11.97 0.10
CA GLY A 236 44.95 -12.96 -0.84
C GLY A 236 44.42 -12.39 -2.18
N LEU A 237 44.57 -11.08 -2.41
CA LEU A 237 44.14 -10.38 -3.63
C LEU A 237 45.32 -9.76 -4.39
N LYS A 238 46.40 -10.54 -4.55
CA LYS A 238 47.42 -10.31 -5.60
C LYS A 238 47.53 -11.54 -6.48
#